data_AF-A0A0B6ZL24-F1
#
_entry.id   AF-A0A0B6ZL24-F1
#
_cell.length_a   1.000
_cell.length_b   1.000
_cell.length_c   1.000
_cell.angle_alpha   90.00
_cell.angle_beta   90.00
_cell.angle_gamma   90.00
#
_symmetry.space_group_name_H-M   'P 1'
#
loop_
_entity.id
_entity.type
_entity.pdbx_description
1 polymer ?
#
loop_
_entity_poly.entity_id
_entity_poly.type
_entity_poly.pdbx_seq_one_letter_code
_entity_poly.pdbx_strand_id
1 'polypeptide(L)'
;VLFRSQISLDFDIQQYRETVDAGGRVLNGISADMFLQWKQMAQKIDSFNDLGDRVKHIDSNATALTAEIVELQRSPFSKPKQTNELEDFERKAKELHGELLRATQGEASHDIMDHIGMVELVGKCYMKRDEVTKMLYKHLSKVIDCQHRLDPLLPELEVTCNEIEAARKQLVSMQRQRQLDLWTLLSHSVNLINCSDNASLSTVTPLSSSSIIQNSAMQECASMESMRLMDDCKTNSQRLQDMVNIMIREQEESMLYFSSLDSTR
;
A
#
# COMPACT_ATOMS: atom_id res chain seq x y z
N VAL A 1 -0.26 2.69 -7.18
CA VAL A 1 0.78 2.04 -8.02
C VAL A 1 0.32 0.65 -8.47
N LEU A 2 0.03 -0.29 -7.56
CA LEU A 2 -0.50 -1.62 -7.89
C LEU A 2 -1.66 -1.62 -8.89
N PHE A 3 -2.71 -0.84 -8.62
CA PHE A 3 -3.88 -0.73 -9.51
C PHE A 3 -3.54 -0.24 -10.93
N ARG A 4 -2.60 0.72 -11.05
CA ARG A 4 -2.16 1.22 -12.36
C ARG A 4 -1.29 0.19 -13.09
N SER A 5 -0.40 -0.50 -12.38
CA SER A 5 0.40 -1.58 -12.92
C SER A 5 -0.45 -2.74 -13.42
N GLN A 6 -1.51 -3.11 -12.66
CA GLN A 6 -2.46 -4.15 -13.02
C GLN A 6 -3.24 -3.78 -14.29
N ILE A 7 -3.88 -2.61 -14.33
CA ILE A 7 -4.62 -2.14 -15.52
C ILE A 7 -3.74 -2.14 -16.77
N SER A 8 -2.51 -1.64 -16.64
CA SER A 8 -1.60 -1.52 -17.76
C SER A 8 -1.10 -2.90 -18.24
N LEU A 9 -0.88 -3.84 -17.32
CA LEU A 9 -0.54 -5.23 -17.67
C LEU A 9 -1.72 -5.96 -18.32
N ASP A 10 -2.93 -5.78 -17.79
CA ASP A 10 -4.15 -6.38 -18.34
C ASP A 10 -4.43 -5.88 -19.75
N PHE A 11 -4.18 -4.59 -20.01
CA PHE A 11 -4.23 -4.01 -21.35
C PHE A 11 -3.25 -4.72 -22.29
N ASP A 12 -1.97 -4.83 -21.93
CA ASP A 12 -0.95 -5.47 -22.76
C ASP A 12 -1.30 -6.96 -23.05
N ILE A 13 -1.78 -7.69 -22.05
CA ILE A 13 -2.27 -9.08 -22.17
C ILE A 13 -3.46 -9.16 -23.12
N GLN A 14 -4.40 -8.22 -23.04
CA GLN A 14 -5.58 -8.19 -23.90
C GLN A 14 -5.22 -7.89 -25.35
N GLN A 15 -4.38 -6.87 -25.58
CA GLN A 15 -3.89 -6.53 -26.93
C GLN A 15 -3.12 -7.69 -27.57
N TYR A 16 -2.32 -8.43 -26.79
CA TYR A 16 -1.64 -9.62 -27.28
C TYR A 16 -2.63 -10.68 -27.78
N ARG A 17 -3.68 -10.98 -27.00
CA ARG A 17 -4.71 -11.96 -27.39
C ARG A 17 -5.43 -11.53 -28.67
N GLU A 18 -5.86 -10.28 -28.75
CA GLU A 18 -6.54 -9.75 -29.93
C GLU A 18 -5.66 -9.84 -31.18
N THR A 19 -4.37 -9.59 -31.05
CA THR A 19 -3.40 -9.69 -32.16
C THR A 19 -3.23 -11.13 -32.63
N VAL A 20 -3.19 -12.10 -31.71
CA VAL A 20 -3.14 -13.54 -32.03
C VAL A 20 -4.44 -13.98 -32.70
N ASP A 21 -5.59 -13.62 -32.14
CA ASP A 21 -6.92 -14.02 -32.61
C ASP A 21 -7.24 -13.43 -33.99
N ALA A 22 -6.74 -12.22 -34.29
CA ALA A 22 -6.85 -11.59 -35.61
C ALA A 22 -5.91 -12.20 -36.67
N GLY A 23 -5.14 -13.24 -36.33
CA GLY A 23 -4.20 -13.89 -37.25
C GLY A 23 -2.90 -13.12 -37.47
N GLY A 24 -2.55 -12.20 -36.56
CA GLY A 24 -1.29 -11.46 -36.61
C GLY A 24 -0.07 -12.39 -36.57
N ARG A 25 1.00 -12.03 -37.30
CA ARG A 25 2.27 -12.78 -37.22
C ARG A 25 2.93 -12.51 -35.87
N VAL A 26 2.83 -13.48 -34.97
CA VAL A 26 3.55 -13.43 -33.70
C VAL A 26 4.84 -14.24 -33.84
N LEU A 27 5.96 -13.74 -33.29
CA LEU A 27 7.22 -14.47 -33.27
C LEU A 27 7.05 -15.75 -32.45
N ASN A 28 6.92 -16.89 -33.14
CA ASN A 28 6.67 -18.17 -32.49
C ASN A 28 7.81 -18.53 -31.53
N GLY A 29 7.44 -18.94 -30.31
CA GLY A 29 8.35 -19.23 -29.20
C GLY A 29 8.52 -18.05 -28.23
N ILE A 30 9.26 -17.01 -28.64
CA ILE A 30 9.66 -15.87 -27.77
C ILE A 30 8.43 -15.11 -27.23
N SER A 31 7.43 -14.88 -28.09
CA SER A 31 6.24 -14.13 -27.70
C SER A 31 5.31 -14.90 -26.74
N ALA A 32 5.29 -16.24 -26.84
CA ALA A 32 4.47 -17.10 -26.00
C ALA A 32 5.05 -17.18 -24.58
N ASP A 33 6.38 -17.23 -24.47
CA ASP A 33 7.08 -17.20 -23.18
C ASP A 33 6.87 -15.85 -22.45
N MET A 34 6.96 -14.73 -23.17
CA MET A 34 6.65 -13.39 -22.63
C MET A 34 5.21 -13.32 -22.12
N PHE A 35 4.25 -13.82 -22.91
CA PHE A 35 2.84 -13.83 -22.49
C PHE A 35 2.61 -14.69 -21.24
N LEU A 36 3.29 -15.83 -21.11
CA LEU A 36 3.24 -16.65 -19.91
C LEU A 36 3.81 -15.91 -18.70
N GLN A 37 4.94 -15.21 -18.86
CA GLN A 37 5.53 -14.38 -17.82
C GLN A 37 4.58 -13.24 -17.39
N TRP A 38 3.92 -12.57 -18.34
CA TRP A 38 2.93 -11.52 -18.03
C TRP A 38 1.75 -12.05 -17.23
N LYS A 39 1.26 -13.26 -17.51
CA LYS A 39 0.25 -13.91 -16.67
C LYS A 39 0.75 -14.20 -15.25
N GLN A 40 2.00 -14.64 -15.10
CA GLN A 40 2.60 -14.85 -13.78
C GLN A 40 2.78 -13.53 -13.02
N MET A 41 3.14 -12.45 -13.72
CA MET A 41 3.20 -11.10 -13.14
C MET A 41 1.82 -10.67 -12.62
N ALA A 42 0.75 -10.89 -13.38
CA ALA A 42 -0.62 -10.55 -12.96
C ALA A 42 -1.01 -11.30 -11.67
N GLN A 43 -0.78 -12.61 -11.62
CA GLN A 43 -1.02 -13.41 -10.40
C GLN A 43 -0.20 -12.90 -9.22
N LYS A 44 1.04 -12.47 -9.46
CA LYS A 44 1.90 -11.93 -8.41
C LYS A 44 1.40 -10.59 -7.91
N ILE A 45 0.94 -9.70 -8.80
CA ILE A 45 0.34 -8.41 -8.43
C ILE A 45 -0.93 -8.63 -7.62
N ASP A 46 -1.77 -9.60 -8.01
CA ASP A 46 -2.97 -9.95 -7.25
C ASP A 46 -2.64 -10.41 -5.83
N SER A 47 -1.56 -11.18 -5.63
CA SER A 47 -1.13 -11.61 -4.29
C SER A 47 -0.73 -10.44 -3.37
N PHE A 48 -0.42 -9.26 -3.92
CA PHE A 48 -0.14 -8.07 -3.10
C PHE A 48 -1.43 -7.43 -2.55
N ASN A 49 -2.61 -7.81 -3.01
CA ASN A 49 -3.87 -7.34 -2.43
C ASN A 49 -4.04 -7.86 -0.99
N ASP A 50 -3.63 -9.09 -0.71
CA ASP A 50 -3.65 -9.68 0.64
C ASP A 50 -2.80 -8.86 1.62
N LEU A 51 -1.67 -8.33 1.16
CA LEU A 51 -0.82 -7.43 1.93
C LEU A 51 -1.54 -6.10 2.23
N GLY A 52 -2.31 -5.59 1.28
CA GLY A 52 -3.16 -4.41 1.47
C GLY A 52 -4.24 -4.61 2.53
N ASP A 53 -4.87 -5.79 2.56
CA ASP A 53 -5.87 -6.11 3.59
C ASP A 53 -5.24 -6.30 4.97
N ARG A 54 -4.05 -6.88 5.05
CA ARG A 54 -3.30 -6.99 6.31
C ARG A 54 -2.92 -5.62 6.87
N VAL A 55 -2.51 -4.67 6.01
CA VAL A 55 -2.27 -3.27 6.41
C VAL A 55 -3.53 -2.63 7.00
N LYS A 56 -4.69 -2.79 6.35
CA LYS A 56 -5.96 -2.25 6.88
C LYS A 56 -6.30 -2.84 8.25
N HIS A 57 -6.04 -4.13 8.45
CA HIS A 57 -6.27 -4.77 9.74
C HIS A 57 -5.38 -4.20 10.84
N ILE A 58 -4.07 -4.08 10.58
CA ILE A 58 -3.10 -3.50 11.51
C ILE A 58 -3.47 -2.06 11.85
N ASP A 59 -3.83 -1.24 10.85
CA ASP A 59 -4.23 0.16 11.02
C ASP A 59 -5.50 0.30 11.88
N SER A 60 -6.49 -0.56 11.63
CA SER A 60 -7.71 -0.61 12.44
C SER A 60 -7.41 -0.97 13.91
N ASN A 61 -6.57 -1.98 14.14
CA ASN A 61 -6.17 -2.40 15.48
C ASN A 61 -5.37 -1.31 16.21
N ALA A 62 -4.42 -0.66 15.50
CA ALA A 62 -3.60 0.42 16.04
C ALA A 62 -4.45 1.65 16.41
N THR A 63 -5.41 2.00 15.54
CA THR A 63 -6.34 3.11 15.77
C THR A 63 -7.23 2.83 16.98
N ALA A 64 -7.80 1.63 17.09
CA ALA A 64 -8.63 1.24 18.22
C ALA A 64 -7.84 1.23 19.54
N LEU A 65 -6.62 0.68 19.54
CA LEU A 65 -5.74 0.69 20.69
C LEU A 65 -5.35 2.11 21.12
N THR A 66 -5.08 2.99 20.15
CA THR A 66 -4.78 4.41 20.41
C THR A 66 -5.96 5.11 21.07
N ALA A 67 -7.18 4.89 20.57
CA ALA A 67 -8.39 5.46 21.18
C ALA A 67 -8.56 5.00 22.63
N GLU A 68 -8.36 3.72 22.90
CA GLU A 68 -8.44 3.17 24.26
C GLU A 68 -7.37 3.74 25.20
N ILE A 69 -6.13 3.89 24.73
CA ILE A 69 -5.05 4.52 25.50
C ILE A 69 -5.41 5.97 25.84
N VAL A 70 -5.97 6.72 24.89
CA VAL A 70 -6.41 8.11 25.13
C VAL A 70 -7.53 8.16 26.16
N GLU A 71 -8.49 7.24 26.11
CA GLU A 71 -9.54 7.13 27.12
C GLU A 71 -8.99 6.81 28.51
N LEU A 72 -8.02 5.87 28.60
CA LEU A 72 -7.32 5.56 29.84
C LEU A 72 -6.58 6.76 30.39
N GLN A 73 -5.92 7.56 29.54
CA GLN A 73 -5.23 8.78 29.98
C GLN A 73 -6.20 9.85 30.49
N ARG A 74 -7.43 9.93 29.96
CA ARG A 74 -8.47 10.86 30.43
C ARG A 74 -9.19 10.41 31.71
N SER A 75 -8.93 9.19 32.16
CA SER A 75 -9.53 8.57 33.35
C SER A 75 -9.38 9.44 34.61
N PRO A 76 -10.38 9.46 35.51
CA PRO A 76 -10.28 10.13 36.79
C PRO A 76 -9.19 9.57 37.71
N PHE A 77 -8.69 8.35 37.47
CA PHE A 77 -7.55 7.77 38.21
C PHE A 77 -6.21 8.40 37.85
N SER A 78 -6.12 9.01 36.67
CA SER A 78 -4.97 9.81 36.25
C SER A 78 -5.02 11.22 36.86
N LYS A 79 -6.10 11.57 37.56
CA LYS A 79 -6.32 12.91 38.13
C LYS A 79 -6.07 12.92 39.64
N PRO A 80 -5.47 13.99 40.21
CA PRO A 80 -5.16 14.10 41.65
C PRO A 80 -6.36 14.02 42.60
N LYS A 81 -7.59 14.10 42.09
CA LYS A 81 -8.80 14.37 42.88
C LYS A 81 -9.14 13.27 43.91
N GLN A 82 -8.77 12.02 43.67
CA GLN A 82 -8.99 10.92 44.64
C GLN A 82 -7.93 10.89 45.76
N THR A 83 -6.70 11.34 45.47
CA THR A 83 -5.64 11.50 46.47
C THR A 83 -6.06 12.52 47.53
N ASN A 84 -6.77 13.56 47.13
CA ASN A 84 -7.22 14.64 48.02
C ASN A 84 -8.10 14.16 49.18
N GLU A 85 -8.98 13.16 49.01
CA GLU A 85 -9.84 12.68 50.10
C GLU A 85 -9.05 11.91 51.18
N LEU A 86 -8.04 11.14 50.77
CA LEU A 86 -7.14 10.45 51.71
C LEU A 86 -6.24 11.47 52.44
N GLU A 87 -5.76 12.49 51.73
CA GLU A 87 -5.03 13.62 52.33
C GLU A 87 -5.90 14.43 53.30
N ASP A 88 -7.20 14.60 53.01
CA ASP A 88 -8.16 15.23 53.93
C ASP A 88 -8.32 14.43 55.22
N PHE A 89 -8.36 13.09 55.15
CA PHE A 89 -8.40 12.25 56.33
C PHE A 89 -7.11 12.36 57.16
N GLU A 90 -5.94 12.40 56.51
CA GLU A 90 -4.67 12.61 57.19
C GLU A 90 -4.64 13.96 57.92
N ARG A 91 -5.09 15.03 57.26
CA ARG A 91 -5.15 16.38 57.85
C ARG A 91 -6.03 16.40 59.09
N LYS A 92 -7.24 15.87 59.00
CA LYS A 92 -8.17 15.80 60.14
C LYS A 92 -7.62 14.96 61.29
N ALA A 93 -6.88 13.88 60.99
CA ALA A 93 -6.25 13.06 62.01
C ALA A 93 -5.16 13.84 62.75
N LYS A 94 -4.35 14.60 62.01
CA LYS A 94 -3.33 15.50 62.58
C LYS A 94 -3.97 16.60 63.45
N GLU A 95 -5.10 17.17 63.05
CA GLU A 95 -5.85 18.16 63.81
C GLU A 95 -6.38 17.59 65.14
N LEU A 96 -7.07 16.44 65.10
CA LEU A 96 -7.58 15.76 66.29
C LEU A 96 -6.45 15.37 67.26
N HIS A 97 -5.32 14.90 66.74
CA HIS A 97 -4.15 14.60 67.56
C HIS A 97 -3.56 15.87 68.21
N GLY A 98 -3.52 16.99 67.47
CA GLY A 98 -3.08 18.28 68.00
C GLY A 98 -4.01 18.81 69.10
N GLU A 99 -5.33 18.66 68.94
CA GLU A 99 -6.33 18.97 69.96
C GLU A 99 -6.12 18.16 71.24
N LEU A 100 -5.90 16.85 71.09
CA LEU A 100 -5.60 15.95 72.19
C LEU A 100 -4.36 16.38 72.98
N LEU A 101 -3.26 16.68 72.27
CA LEU A 101 -2.01 17.09 72.89
C LEU A 101 -2.16 18.39 73.69
N ARG A 102 -2.92 19.36 73.17
CA ARG A 102 -3.23 20.63 73.86
C ARG A 102 -4.13 20.41 75.08
N ALA A 103 -5.13 19.54 74.98
CA ALA A 103 -6.01 19.19 76.09
C ALA A 103 -5.24 18.54 77.25
N THR A 104 -4.28 17.66 76.94
CA THR A 104 -3.42 17.02 77.96
C THR A 104 -2.40 17.94 78.64
N GLN A 105 -2.17 19.14 78.11
CA GLN A 105 -1.25 20.14 78.68
C GLN A 105 -1.93 21.14 79.62
N GLY A 106 -3.27 21.17 79.68
CA GLY A 106 -4.05 22.01 80.60
C GLY A 106 -4.47 21.28 81.87
N GLU A 107 -4.62 21.98 82.99
CA GLU A 107 -4.99 21.43 84.32
C GLU A 107 -6.42 20.83 84.42
N ALA A 108 -7.15 20.70 83.31
CA ALA A 108 -8.54 20.26 83.30
C ALA A 108 -8.67 18.77 82.96
N SER A 109 -8.83 17.97 84.02
CA SER A 109 -9.48 16.66 84.10
C SER A 109 -9.02 15.56 83.14
N HIS A 110 -8.40 14.53 83.73
CA HIS A 110 -8.04 13.24 83.15
C HIS A 110 -9.27 12.36 82.78
N ASP A 111 -10.49 12.90 82.83
CA ASP A 111 -11.72 12.15 82.60
C ASP A 111 -12.06 12.06 81.12
N ILE A 112 -11.83 10.85 80.60
CA ILE A 112 -12.33 10.29 79.34
C ILE A 112 -11.80 11.01 78.09
N MET A 113 -10.66 10.51 77.62
CA MET A 113 -10.15 10.77 76.28
C MET A 113 -11.15 10.22 75.24
N ASP A 114 -11.95 11.11 74.63
CA ASP A 114 -12.88 10.75 73.56
C ASP A 114 -12.10 10.38 72.28
N HIS A 115 -12.08 9.08 71.99
CA HIS A 115 -11.40 8.49 70.84
C HIS A 115 -12.37 8.22 69.68
N ILE A 116 -13.67 8.47 69.85
CA ILE A 116 -14.71 8.14 68.87
C ILE A 116 -14.41 8.84 67.54
N GLY A 117 -14.07 10.13 67.57
CA GLY A 117 -13.75 10.90 66.36
C GLY A 117 -12.56 10.34 65.59
N MET A 118 -11.49 9.91 66.27
CA MET A 118 -10.32 9.29 65.64
C MET A 118 -10.66 7.91 65.07
N VAL A 119 -11.38 7.09 65.81
CA VAL A 119 -11.79 5.73 65.36
C VAL A 119 -12.69 5.83 64.12
N GLU A 120 -13.66 6.74 64.12
CA GLU A 120 -14.49 6.98 62.93
C GLU A 120 -13.67 7.43 61.72
N LEU A 121 -12.71 8.33 61.94
CA LEU A 121 -11.87 8.85 60.88
C LEU A 121 -10.97 7.76 60.27
N VAL A 122 -10.36 6.92 61.12
CA VAL A 122 -9.57 5.77 60.68
C VAL A 122 -10.44 4.76 59.92
N GLY A 123 -11.66 4.48 60.39
CA GLY A 123 -12.60 3.61 59.69
C GLY A 123 -12.96 4.14 58.30
N LYS A 124 -13.30 5.44 58.20
CA LYS A 124 -13.59 6.11 56.91
C LYS A 124 -12.37 6.08 55.97
N CYS A 125 -11.18 6.36 56.49
CA CYS A 125 -9.92 6.30 55.73
C CYS A 125 -9.64 4.89 55.21
N TYR A 126 -9.80 3.86 56.04
CA TYR A 126 -9.60 2.47 55.65
C TYR A 126 -10.53 2.05 54.51
N MET A 127 -11.83 2.37 54.64
CA MET A 127 -12.83 2.06 53.61
C MET A 127 -12.50 2.76 52.29
N LYS A 128 -12.13 4.05 52.34
CA LYS A 128 -11.76 4.81 51.14
C LYS A 128 -10.50 4.25 50.48
N ARG A 129 -9.48 3.91 51.27
CA ARG A 129 -8.23 3.32 50.77
C ARG A 129 -8.51 2.00 50.04
N ASP A 130 -9.35 1.14 50.62
CA ASP A 130 -9.74 -0.14 49.98
C ASP A 130 -10.49 0.09 48.66
N GLU A 131 -11.43 1.04 48.64
CA GLU A 131 -12.13 1.47 47.41
C GLU A 131 -11.16 1.92 46.32
N VAL A 132 -10.29 2.90 46.63
CA VAL A 132 -9.32 3.46 45.67
C VAL A 132 -8.34 2.39 45.19
N THR A 133 -7.89 1.51 46.08
CA THR A 133 -6.97 0.42 45.74
C THR A 133 -7.61 -0.55 44.74
N LYS A 134 -8.86 -0.97 44.97
CA LYS A 134 -9.60 -1.83 44.03
C LYS A 134 -9.76 -1.17 42.66
N MET A 135 -10.04 0.12 42.63
CA MET A 135 -10.16 0.85 41.38
C MET A 135 -8.82 1.01 40.66
N LEU A 136 -7.73 1.25 41.39
CA LEU A 136 -6.38 1.34 40.83
C LEU A 136 -5.97 0.03 40.16
N TYR A 137 -6.24 -1.12 40.80
CA TYR A 137 -5.99 -2.42 40.18
C TYR A 137 -6.79 -2.63 38.89
N LYS A 138 -8.06 -2.20 38.84
CA LYS A 138 -8.86 -2.25 37.61
C LYS A 138 -8.26 -1.38 36.51
N HIS A 139 -7.79 -0.18 36.85
CA HIS A 139 -7.15 0.71 35.88
C HIS A 139 -5.82 0.13 35.37
N LEU A 140 -4.99 -0.36 36.27
CA LEU A 140 -3.72 -1.01 35.95
C LEU A 140 -3.92 -2.26 35.07
N SER A 141 -4.95 -3.06 35.36
CA SER A 141 -5.29 -4.22 34.51
C SER A 141 -5.53 -3.80 33.06
N LYS A 142 -6.29 -2.72 32.83
CA LYS A 142 -6.53 -2.20 31.47
C LYS A 142 -5.24 -1.70 30.81
N VAL A 143 -4.35 -1.05 31.57
CA VAL A 143 -3.04 -0.61 31.05
C VAL A 143 -2.22 -1.82 30.60
N ILE A 144 -2.18 -2.87 31.40
CA ILE A 144 -1.48 -4.13 31.07
C ILE A 144 -2.13 -4.79 29.83
N ASP A 145 -3.46 -4.79 29.73
CA ASP A 145 -4.15 -5.35 28.56
C ASP A 145 -3.79 -4.58 27.26
N CYS A 146 -3.69 -3.25 27.33
CA CYS A 146 -3.19 -2.45 26.21
C CYS A 146 -1.73 -2.79 25.86
N GLN A 147 -0.87 -3.01 26.86
CA GLN A 147 0.53 -3.41 26.63
C GLN A 147 0.61 -4.78 25.94
N HIS A 148 -0.11 -5.79 26.44
CA HIS A 148 -0.14 -7.12 25.84
C HIS A 148 -0.64 -7.12 24.38
N ARG A 149 -1.54 -6.20 24.02
CA ARG A 149 -2.02 -6.05 22.64
C ARG A 149 -1.03 -5.31 21.75
N LEU A 150 -0.20 -4.45 22.31
CA LEU A 150 0.86 -3.76 21.59
C LEU A 150 2.01 -4.70 21.23
N ASP A 151 2.36 -5.62 22.14
CA ASP A 151 3.49 -6.55 22.00
C ASP A 151 3.51 -7.34 20.67
N PRO A 152 2.42 -7.95 20.19
CA PRO A 152 2.40 -8.63 18.89
C PRO A 152 2.20 -7.67 17.71
N LEU A 153 1.56 -6.51 17.93
CA LEU A 153 1.20 -5.57 16.88
C LEU A 153 2.44 -4.87 16.29
N LEU A 154 3.42 -4.54 17.13
CA LEU A 154 4.65 -3.86 16.68
C LEU A 154 5.50 -4.74 15.75
N PRO A 155 5.85 -6.00 16.09
CA PRO A 155 6.54 -6.89 15.17
C PRO A 155 5.76 -7.16 13.87
N GLU A 156 4.43 -7.29 13.96
CA GLU A 156 3.58 -7.50 12.78
C GLU A 156 3.62 -6.31 11.82
N LEU A 157 3.62 -5.08 12.36
CA LEU A 157 3.78 -3.85 11.59
C LEU A 157 5.17 -3.81 10.91
N GLU A 158 6.24 -4.13 11.63
CA GLU A 158 7.60 -4.16 11.07
C GLU A 158 7.74 -5.17 9.93
N VAL A 159 7.24 -6.39 10.11
CA VAL A 159 7.22 -7.42 9.06
C VAL A 159 6.42 -6.94 7.86
N THR A 160 5.24 -6.36 8.08
CA THR A 160 4.40 -5.86 7.01
C THR A 160 5.06 -4.71 6.23
N CYS A 161 5.74 -3.80 6.91
CA CYS A 161 6.54 -2.75 6.26
C CYS A 161 7.66 -3.33 5.37
N ASN A 162 8.37 -4.35 5.84
CA ASN A 162 9.41 -5.01 5.06
C ASN A 162 8.84 -5.73 3.82
N GLU A 163 7.69 -6.37 3.96
CA GLU A 163 6.99 -7.03 2.85
C GLU A 163 6.47 -6.02 1.82
N ILE A 164 5.98 -4.85 2.25
CA ILE A 164 5.57 -3.76 1.35
C ILE A 164 6.77 -3.28 0.53
N GLU A 165 7.92 -3.09 1.16
CA GLU A 165 9.13 -2.67 0.47
C GLU A 165 9.63 -3.73 -0.52
N ALA A 166 9.54 -5.02 -0.15
CA ALA A 166 9.86 -6.11 -1.05
C ALA A 166 8.88 -6.19 -2.24
N ALA A 167 7.58 -6.04 -2.00
CA ALA A 167 6.54 -6.00 -3.02
C ALA A 167 6.75 -4.82 -3.97
N ARG A 168 7.11 -3.64 -3.44
CA ARG A 168 7.45 -2.44 -4.24
C ARG A 168 8.61 -2.72 -5.19
N LYS A 169 9.72 -3.29 -4.70
CA LYS A 169 10.88 -3.64 -5.53
C LYS A 169 10.52 -4.64 -6.63
N GLN A 170 9.73 -5.66 -6.29
CA GLN A 170 9.25 -6.64 -7.26
C GLN A 170 8.38 -5.98 -8.33
N LEU A 171 7.44 -5.11 -7.93
CA LEU A 171 6.56 -4.40 -8.85
C LEU A 171 7.32 -3.53 -9.84
N VAL A 172 8.33 -2.79 -9.36
CA VAL A 172 9.22 -2.00 -10.23
C VAL A 172 9.99 -2.89 -11.21
N SER A 173 10.52 -4.02 -10.73
CA SER A 173 11.24 -4.98 -11.58
C SER A 173 10.34 -5.60 -12.65
N MET A 174 9.13 -6.04 -12.29
CA MET A 174 8.15 -6.60 -13.22
C MET A 174 7.71 -5.56 -14.25
N GLN A 175 7.47 -4.32 -13.82
CA GLN A 175 7.15 -3.22 -14.73
C GLN A 175 8.28 -2.97 -15.74
N ARG A 176 9.54 -2.95 -15.29
CA ARG A 176 10.69 -2.79 -16.19
C ARG A 176 10.79 -3.95 -17.17
N GLN A 177 10.63 -5.19 -16.72
CA GLN A 177 10.67 -6.37 -17.58
C GLN A 177 9.58 -6.30 -18.66
N ARG A 178 8.34 -5.98 -18.27
CA ARG A 178 7.22 -5.83 -19.21
C ARG A 178 7.51 -4.83 -20.32
N GLN A 179 8.10 -3.68 -19.97
CA GLN A 179 8.49 -2.66 -20.96
C GLN A 179 9.61 -3.14 -21.90
N LEU A 180 10.59 -3.90 -21.37
CA LEU A 180 11.64 -4.51 -22.21
C LEU A 180 11.07 -5.54 -23.18
N ASP A 181 10.10 -6.33 -22.74
CA ASP A 181 9.43 -7.32 -23.60
C ASP A 181 8.70 -6.63 -24.75
N LEU A 182 7.96 -5.54 -24.46
CA LEU A 182 7.29 -4.72 -25.49
C LEU A 182 8.28 -4.14 -26.52
N TRP A 183 9.42 -3.61 -26.07
CA TRP A 183 10.49 -3.15 -26.96
C TRP A 183 11.11 -4.26 -27.78
N THR A 184 11.25 -5.45 -27.20
CA THR A 184 11.74 -6.61 -27.92
C THR A 184 10.75 -7.00 -29.03
N LEU A 185 9.45 -7.03 -28.74
CA LEU A 185 8.40 -7.31 -29.74
C LEU A 185 8.41 -6.27 -30.87
N LEU A 186 8.55 -4.98 -30.54
CA LEU A 186 8.61 -3.90 -31.52
C LEU A 186 9.85 -4.05 -32.43
N SER A 187 11.03 -4.25 -31.85
CA SER A 187 12.29 -4.40 -32.61
C SER A 187 12.24 -5.55 -33.59
N HIS A 188 11.73 -6.71 -33.16
CA HIS A 188 11.59 -7.87 -34.04
C HIS A 188 10.54 -7.64 -35.13
N SER A 189 9.43 -6.96 -34.82
CA SER A 189 8.40 -6.61 -35.81
C SER A 189 8.96 -5.68 -36.90
N VAL A 190 9.74 -4.67 -36.51
CA VAL A 190 10.42 -3.76 -37.46
C VAL A 190 11.43 -4.52 -38.33
N ASN A 191 12.23 -5.42 -37.75
CA ASN A 191 13.18 -6.24 -38.50
C ASN A 191 12.47 -7.16 -39.52
N LEU A 192 11.32 -7.74 -39.15
CA LEU A 192 10.54 -8.61 -40.04
C LEU A 192 9.97 -7.85 -41.25
N ILE A 193 9.55 -6.60 -41.06
CA ILE A 193 9.09 -5.70 -42.13
C ILE A 193 10.27 -5.39 -43.07
N ASN A 194 11.41 -4.96 -42.51
CA ASN A 194 12.61 -4.60 -43.29
C ASN A 194 13.19 -5.79 -44.09
N CYS A 195 13.06 -7.02 -43.60
CA CYS A 195 13.46 -8.22 -44.34
C CYS A 195 12.48 -8.61 -45.46
N SER A 196 11.19 -8.28 -45.33
CA SER A 196 10.19 -8.55 -46.37
C SER A 196 10.31 -7.61 -47.58
N ASP A 197 10.73 -6.37 -47.36
CA ASP A 197 10.93 -5.38 -48.43
C ASP A 197 12.16 -5.66 -49.32
N ASN A 198 13.14 -6.44 -48.85
CA ASN A 198 14.34 -6.80 -49.62
C ASN A 198 14.18 -8.11 -50.43
N ALA A 199 13.14 -8.91 -50.20
CA ALA A 199 12.93 -10.17 -50.91
C ALA A 199 12.30 -10.00 -52.31
N SER A 200 11.83 -8.81 -52.66
CA SER A 200 11.17 -8.51 -53.94
C SER A 200 12.10 -8.01 -55.06
N LEU A 201 13.42 -7.91 -54.83
CA LEU A 201 14.38 -7.37 -55.82
C LEU A 201 15.44 -8.39 -56.30
N SER A 202 15.10 -9.67 -56.44
CA SER A 202 16.05 -10.65 -57.02
C SER A 202 15.37 -11.86 -57.68
N THR A 203 14.62 -11.64 -58.76
CA THR A 203 14.54 -12.64 -59.85
C THR A 203 14.03 -11.99 -61.14
N VAL A 204 14.94 -11.54 -62.00
CA VAL A 204 14.62 -11.24 -63.40
C VAL A 204 15.51 -12.12 -64.28
N THR A 205 15.01 -13.30 -64.63
CA THR A 205 15.51 -14.12 -65.74
C THR A 205 15.00 -13.55 -67.06
N PRO A 206 15.83 -13.35 -68.10
CA PRO A 206 15.36 -12.84 -69.38
C PRO A 206 14.96 -14.01 -70.29
N LEU A 207 13.68 -14.09 -70.64
CA LEU A 207 13.20 -14.90 -71.76
C LEU A 207 12.31 -14.05 -72.67
N SER A 208 12.60 -14.18 -73.95
CA SER A 208 12.23 -13.29 -75.03
C SER A 208 10.78 -13.44 -75.53
N SER A 209 10.31 -12.35 -76.14
CA SER A 209 9.42 -12.30 -77.31
C SER A 209 7.90 -12.21 -77.13
N SER A 210 7.40 -11.02 -77.50
CA SER A 210 6.21 -10.78 -78.35
C SER A 210 4.81 -10.99 -77.77
N SER A 211 4.12 -9.90 -77.44
CA SER A 211 3.03 -9.31 -78.26
C SER A 211 2.17 -8.33 -77.45
N ILE A 212 1.81 -7.23 -78.09
CA ILE A 212 0.95 -6.14 -77.63
C ILE A 212 -0.51 -6.59 -77.68
N ILE A 213 -1.27 -6.56 -76.58
CA ILE A 213 -2.70 -6.16 -76.55
C ILE A 213 -3.03 -5.50 -75.18
N GLN A 214 -3.77 -4.41 -75.28
CA GLN A 214 -4.25 -3.46 -74.26
C GLN A 214 -4.84 -4.08 -72.98
N ASN A 215 -4.49 -3.50 -71.83
CA ASN A 215 -5.28 -3.57 -70.60
C ASN A 215 -5.07 -2.30 -69.74
N SER A 216 -5.64 -1.18 -70.18
CA SER A 216 -5.55 0.11 -69.45
C SER A 216 -6.49 0.20 -68.23
N ALA A 217 -7.46 -0.71 -68.09
CA ALA A 217 -8.44 -0.66 -66.98
C ALA A 217 -7.98 -1.38 -65.69
N MET A 218 -7.06 -2.35 -65.78
CA MET A 218 -6.53 -3.04 -64.59
C MET A 218 -5.35 -2.30 -63.95
N GLN A 219 -4.72 -1.37 -64.66
CA GLN A 219 -3.58 -0.61 -64.15
C GLN A 219 -4.03 0.55 -63.24
N GLU A 220 -5.22 1.11 -63.45
CA GLU A 220 -5.83 2.10 -62.54
C GLU A 220 -6.35 1.47 -61.24
N CYS A 221 -6.94 0.27 -61.30
CA CYS A 221 -7.47 -0.40 -60.12
C CYS A 221 -6.34 -0.86 -59.17
N ALA A 222 -5.26 -1.41 -59.72
CA ALA A 222 -4.05 -1.74 -58.95
C ALA A 222 -3.32 -0.49 -58.40
N SER A 223 -3.39 0.64 -59.12
CA SER A 223 -2.84 1.93 -58.67
C SER A 223 -3.64 2.52 -57.50
N MET A 224 -4.98 2.46 -57.56
CA MET A 224 -5.84 2.92 -56.46
C MET A 224 -5.73 2.06 -55.21
N GLU A 225 -5.60 0.73 -55.36
CA GLU A 225 -5.41 -0.19 -54.24
C GLU A 225 -4.02 -0.06 -53.62
N SER A 226 -2.98 0.15 -54.45
CA SER A 226 -1.63 0.52 -53.99
C SER A 226 -1.61 1.87 -53.26
N MET A 227 -2.37 2.86 -53.73
CA MET A 227 -2.49 4.16 -53.07
C MET A 227 -3.20 4.05 -51.72
N ARG A 228 -4.25 3.22 -51.62
CA ARG A 228 -4.91 2.91 -50.35
C ARG A 228 -3.99 2.20 -49.37
N LEU A 229 -3.23 1.20 -49.83
CA LEU A 229 -2.25 0.50 -48.99
C LEU A 229 -1.15 1.43 -48.48
N MET A 230 -0.69 2.38 -49.30
CA MET A 230 0.27 3.40 -48.85
C MET A 230 -0.34 4.35 -47.81
N ASP A 231 -1.61 4.74 -47.96
CA ASP A 231 -2.30 5.61 -47.01
C ASP A 231 -2.60 4.88 -45.68
N ASP A 232 -2.96 3.60 -45.75
CA ASP A 232 -3.10 2.71 -44.60
C ASP A 232 -1.75 2.49 -43.91
N CYS A 233 -0.66 2.28 -44.66
CA CYS A 233 0.69 2.15 -44.13
C CYS A 233 1.13 3.45 -43.45
N LYS A 234 0.83 4.61 -44.04
CA LYS A 234 1.13 5.92 -43.46
C LYS A 234 0.32 6.15 -42.18
N THR A 235 -0.96 5.82 -42.19
CA THR A 235 -1.85 5.89 -41.02
C THR A 235 -1.37 4.95 -39.90
N ASN A 236 -0.99 3.73 -40.24
CA ASN A 236 -0.48 2.75 -39.30
C ASN A 236 0.88 3.17 -38.71
N SER A 237 1.77 3.71 -39.56
CA SER A 237 3.04 4.30 -39.14
C SER A 237 2.82 5.47 -38.18
N GLN A 238 1.83 6.33 -38.46
CA GLN A 238 1.49 7.44 -37.57
C GLN A 238 0.95 6.93 -36.22
N ARG A 239 0.06 5.93 -36.22
CA ARG A 239 -0.44 5.30 -34.99
C ARG A 239 0.66 4.67 -34.15
N LEU A 240 1.60 3.97 -34.79
CA LEU A 240 2.77 3.41 -34.11
C LEU A 240 3.66 4.51 -33.54
N GLN A 241 3.89 5.60 -34.29
CA GLN A 241 4.64 6.76 -33.81
C GLN A 241 3.97 7.40 -32.59
N ASP A 242 2.64 7.54 -32.63
CA ASP A 242 1.86 8.09 -31.53
C ASP A 242 1.89 7.18 -30.29
N MET A 243 1.77 5.86 -30.48
CA MET A 243 1.93 4.88 -29.40
C MET A 243 3.33 4.93 -28.77
N VAL A 244 4.38 5.01 -29.57
CA VAL A 244 5.77 5.14 -29.08
C VAL A 244 5.93 6.43 -28.30
N ASN A 245 5.39 7.56 -28.79
CA ASN A 245 5.43 8.83 -28.09
C ASN A 245 4.66 8.81 -26.76
N ILE A 246 3.54 8.07 -26.68
CA ILE A 246 2.80 7.86 -25.44
C ILE A 246 3.63 7.00 -24.48
N MET A 247 4.21 5.91 -24.96
CA MET A 247 5.01 5.01 -24.11
C MET A 247 6.26 5.69 -23.55
N ILE A 248 6.95 6.49 -24.36
CA ILE A 248 8.10 7.30 -23.91
C ILE A 248 7.65 8.26 -22.81
N ARG A 249 6.52 8.94 -22.99
CA ARG A 249 5.99 9.88 -22.00
C ARG A 249 5.63 9.18 -20.68
N GLU A 250 4.94 8.03 -20.75
CA GLU A 250 4.62 7.23 -19.56
C GLU A 250 5.88 6.71 -18.86
N GLN A 251 6.91 6.35 -19.64
CA GLN A 251 8.20 5.93 -19.10
C GLN A 251 8.92 7.09 -18.41
N GLU A 252 8.93 8.29 -18.99
CA GLU A 252 9.51 9.50 -18.39
C GLU A 252 8.77 9.90 -17.11
N GLU A 253 7.44 9.88 -17.12
CA GLU A 253 6.61 10.14 -15.93
C GLU A 253 6.87 9.11 -14.83
N SER A 254 7.01 7.83 -15.20
CA SER A 254 7.36 6.76 -14.26
C SER A 254 8.75 6.97 -13.68
N MET A 255 9.76 7.30 -14.48
CA MET A 255 11.12 7.57 -14.02
C MET A 255 11.19 8.78 -13.09
N LEU A 256 10.48 9.87 -13.41
CA LEU A 256 10.39 11.06 -12.56
C LEU A 256 9.72 10.74 -11.22
N TYR A 257 8.66 9.93 -11.23
CA TYR A 257 7.99 9.50 -10.00
C TYR A 257 8.86 8.59 -9.13
N PHE A 258 9.61 7.66 -9.71
CA PHE A 258 10.54 6.82 -8.93
C PHE A 258 11.73 7.63 -8.39
N SER A 259 12.23 8.60 -9.16
CA SER A 259 13.32 9.48 -8.73
C SER A 259 12.90 10.41 -7.58
N SER A 260 11.65 10.86 -7.55
CA SER A 260 11.14 11.69 -6.44
C SER A 260 10.95 10.89 -5.15
N LEU A 261 10.59 9.61 -5.24
CA LEU A 261 10.49 8.72 -4.08
C LEU A 261 11.87 8.43 -3.43
N ASP A 262 12.93 8.32 -4.23
CA ASP A 262 14.30 8.13 -3.70
C ASP A 262 14.89 9.41 -3.09
N SER A 263 14.47 10.60 -3.55
CA SER A 263 14.93 11.89 -3.04
C SER A 263 14.27 12.33 -1.71
N THR A 264 13.26 11.59 -1.24
CA THR A 264 12.54 11.89 0.02
C THR A 264 13.01 11.02 1.20
N ARG A 265 14.18 10.39 1.09
CA ARG A 265 14.86 9.68 2.18
C ARG A 265 15.96 10.52 2.82
#